data_AF-A0A2W5YI52-F1
#
_entry.id   AF-A0A2W5YI52-F1
#
_cell.length_a   1.000
_cell.length_b   1.000
_cell.length_c   1.000
_cell.angle_alpha   90.00
_cell.angle_beta   90.00
_cell.angle_gamma   90.00
#
_symmetry.space_group_name_H-M   'P 1'
#
loop_
_entity.id
_entity.type
_entity.pdbx_description
1 polymer ?
#
loop_
_entity_poly.entity_id
_entity_poly.type
_entity_poly.pdbx_seq_one_letter_code
_entity_poly.pdbx_strand_id
1 'polypeptide(L)'
;ETTITGNSAGTSGGGINAFTFADLESCTLDHNTAPSGGGINTASFATFVNSTVSDNTATTRGGGINGNGFILVSSTVTANTAPAASGSGIYTSQGSAYGNSVISGNSAGGLDIAFDPKAAAEDDGFNLIGLTNQPTFFTAASDIVGVLAPGLGALQDNGGPTATRAPLAGSPALDHGKNLGHGAYFTPPTLDQRGYARTFDLPTYLNAVGGDATDIGAVEVGQLQLIRAVSRLTHGSAGAFDVDLPLTGAPGVECRRGNGAFMLVFKFTNNLFSGTATVTKGSGSVSGVPTISGNTMTIKLAGVTDAQRLTVTVTNIIDAYGQTLASTAVSMTVLLGDVTGDGRVDSGDLTVVRNLSVSIPKDATRARADVNCSGRIDSGDGTIVRGASVTAVPSK
;
A
#
# COMPACT_ATOMS: atom_id res chain seq x y z
N GLU A 1 11.24 7.45 2.77
CA GLU A 1 10.13 6.90 1.96
C GLU A 1 9.96 7.66 0.65
N THR A 2 10.19 6.98 -0.47
CA THR A 2 9.91 7.51 -1.82
C THR A 2 9.84 6.38 -2.83
N THR A 3 9.24 6.63 -4.00
CA THR A 3 9.24 5.71 -5.15
C THR A 3 10.10 6.30 -6.27
N ILE A 4 11.09 5.54 -6.72
CA ILE A 4 11.96 5.88 -7.85
C ILE A 4 11.69 4.86 -8.94
N THR A 5 10.99 5.29 -9.99
CA THR A 5 10.48 4.38 -11.02
C THR A 5 10.74 4.86 -12.44
N GLY A 6 10.96 3.91 -13.35
CA GLY A 6 11.00 4.16 -14.80
C GLY A 6 12.20 4.95 -15.30
N ASN A 7 13.28 5.05 -14.52
CA ASN A 7 14.48 5.79 -14.90
C ASN A 7 15.44 4.92 -15.73
N SER A 8 16.30 5.56 -16.53
CA SER A 8 17.34 4.85 -17.27
C SER A 8 18.67 5.58 -17.30
N ALA A 9 19.76 4.83 -17.17
CA ALA A 9 21.13 5.35 -17.21
C ALA A 9 22.00 4.55 -18.21
N GLY A 10 22.95 5.25 -18.85
CA GLY A 10 23.85 4.63 -19.84
C GLY A 10 25.01 3.81 -19.25
N THR A 11 25.23 3.87 -17.94
CA THR A 11 26.36 3.19 -17.27
C THR A 11 25.92 2.41 -16.04
N SER A 12 25.54 3.09 -14.96
CA SER A 12 25.20 2.44 -13.70
C SER A 12 24.12 3.20 -12.93
N GLY A 13 23.33 2.47 -12.15
CA GLY A 13 22.36 3.05 -11.22
C GLY A 13 21.19 3.70 -11.95
N GLY A 14 20.31 2.87 -12.53
CA GLY A 14 19.19 3.38 -13.34
C GLY A 14 18.29 4.31 -12.55
N GLY A 15 17.94 3.93 -11.31
CA GLY A 15 17.23 4.80 -10.37
C GLY A 15 18.18 5.68 -9.56
N ILE A 16 19.18 5.08 -8.91
CA ILE A 16 20.16 5.79 -8.08
C ILE A 16 21.59 5.37 -8.44
N ASN A 17 22.49 6.35 -8.62
CA ASN A 17 23.93 6.11 -8.64
C ASN A 17 24.59 6.79 -7.43
N ALA A 18 24.85 6.01 -6.39
CA ALA A 18 25.38 6.48 -5.11
C ALA A 18 26.91 6.30 -5.03
N PHE A 19 27.65 7.41 -5.05
CA PHE A 19 29.12 7.38 -5.00
C PHE A 19 29.69 7.15 -3.60
N THR A 20 29.00 7.62 -2.55
CA THR A 20 29.48 7.57 -1.17
C THR A 20 28.55 6.77 -0.29
N PHE A 21 27.34 7.26 -0.08
CA PHE A 21 26.36 6.66 0.82
C PHE A 21 24.94 6.88 0.30
N ALA A 22 24.08 5.89 0.47
CA ALA A 22 22.64 6.01 0.28
C ALA A 22 21.92 5.30 1.41
N ASP A 23 20.93 5.97 1.99
CA ASP A 23 20.04 5.42 3.01
C ASP A 23 18.63 5.30 2.45
N LEU A 24 18.14 4.08 2.35
CA LEU A 24 16.83 3.74 1.81
C LEU A 24 15.97 3.13 2.90
N GLU A 25 15.09 3.95 3.44
CA GLU A 25 14.09 3.55 4.43
C GLU A 25 12.67 3.71 3.86
N SER A 26 11.94 2.59 3.84
CA SER A 26 10.57 2.51 3.30
C SER A 26 10.46 3.03 1.87
N CYS A 27 11.46 2.70 1.05
CA CYS A 27 11.57 3.14 -0.34
C CYS A 27 11.21 2.04 -1.33
N THR A 28 10.73 2.43 -2.50
CA THR A 28 10.53 1.54 -3.65
C THR A 28 11.38 1.97 -4.81
N LEU A 29 12.25 1.09 -5.29
CA LEU A 29 12.98 1.28 -6.55
C LEU A 29 12.45 0.24 -7.54
N ASP A 30 11.79 0.70 -8.60
CA ASP A 30 11.16 -0.21 -9.57
C ASP A 30 11.26 0.23 -11.03
N HIS A 31 11.20 -0.73 -11.96
CA HIS A 31 11.21 -0.47 -13.41
C HIS A 31 12.36 0.43 -13.91
N ASN A 32 13.48 0.50 -13.16
CA ASN A 32 14.64 1.28 -13.57
C ASN A 32 15.60 0.40 -14.38
N THR A 33 16.33 1.01 -15.32
CA THR A 33 17.20 0.29 -16.27
C THR A 33 18.59 0.91 -16.40
N ALA A 34 19.65 0.13 -16.19
CA ALA A 34 21.03 0.54 -16.44
C ALA A 34 21.91 -0.68 -16.75
N PRO A 35 23.11 -0.54 -17.32
CA PRO A 35 24.01 -1.68 -17.47
C PRO A 35 24.37 -2.38 -16.15
N SER A 36 24.67 -1.63 -15.08
CA SER A 36 24.92 -2.18 -13.75
C SER A 36 24.03 -1.55 -12.70
N GLY A 37 23.32 -2.34 -11.89
CA GLY A 37 22.45 -1.79 -10.85
C GLY A 37 21.24 -1.11 -11.47
N GLY A 38 20.29 -1.89 -12.01
CA GLY A 38 19.11 -1.34 -12.66
C GLY A 38 18.35 -0.40 -11.72
N GLY A 39 18.09 -0.84 -10.48
CA GLY A 39 17.54 -0.01 -9.42
C GLY A 39 18.59 0.96 -8.88
N ILE A 40 19.69 0.42 -8.37
CA ILE A 40 20.74 1.21 -7.71
C ILE A 40 22.13 0.64 -7.93
N ASN A 41 23.08 1.55 -8.16
CA ASN A 41 24.51 1.29 -8.11
C ASN A 41 25.15 1.99 -6.90
N THR A 42 25.88 1.25 -6.07
CA THR A 42 26.55 1.78 -4.88
C THR A 42 28.06 1.58 -4.99
N ALA A 43 28.81 2.68 -5.07
CA ALA A 43 30.26 2.62 -5.23
C ALA A 43 31.01 2.36 -3.90
N SER A 44 30.38 2.67 -2.77
CA SER A 44 30.94 2.48 -1.43
C SER A 44 29.96 1.74 -0.52
N PHE A 45 28.91 2.39 -0.01
CA PHE A 45 28.00 1.75 0.95
C PHE A 45 26.55 2.19 0.76
N ALA A 46 25.60 1.31 1.07
CA ALA A 46 24.19 1.68 1.16
C ALA A 46 23.46 0.86 2.22
N THR A 47 22.32 1.37 2.65
CA THR A 47 21.47 0.74 3.63
C THR A 47 20.05 0.67 3.12
N PHE A 48 19.42 -0.48 3.34
CA PHE A 48 18.07 -0.77 2.91
C PHE A 48 17.32 -1.33 4.11
N VAL A 49 16.35 -0.57 4.59
CA VAL A 49 15.45 -0.95 5.68
C VAL A 49 14.04 -0.82 5.18
N ASN A 50 13.23 -1.87 5.35
CA ASN A 50 11.83 -1.88 4.94
C ASN A 50 11.64 -1.45 3.48
N SER A 51 12.58 -1.80 2.60
CA SER A 51 12.58 -1.28 1.22
C SER A 51 12.31 -2.39 0.22
N THR A 52 11.59 -2.04 -0.85
CA THR A 52 11.32 -2.92 -1.99
C THR A 52 12.15 -2.49 -3.18
N VAL A 53 12.99 -3.38 -3.70
CA VAL A 53 13.70 -3.21 -4.98
C VAL A 53 13.17 -4.29 -5.92
N SER A 54 12.32 -3.93 -6.88
CA SER A 54 11.72 -4.91 -7.77
C SER A 54 11.54 -4.46 -9.21
N ASP A 55 11.44 -5.40 -10.14
CA ASP A 55 11.16 -5.10 -11.56
C ASP A 55 12.23 -4.20 -12.23
N ASN A 56 13.41 -4.08 -11.65
CA ASN A 56 14.51 -3.36 -12.28
C ASN A 56 15.29 -4.28 -13.22
N THR A 57 15.88 -3.68 -14.26
CA THR A 57 16.58 -4.42 -15.30
C THR A 57 18.02 -3.93 -15.43
N ALA A 58 18.96 -4.87 -15.40
CA ALA A 58 20.35 -4.63 -15.77
C ALA A 58 20.74 -5.39 -17.02
N THR A 59 21.54 -4.78 -17.90
CA THR A 59 22.06 -5.47 -19.08
C THR A 59 23.41 -6.14 -18.84
N THR A 60 24.03 -5.92 -17.67
CA THR A 60 25.30 -6.55 -17.29
C THR A 60 25.20 -7.30 -15.97
N ARG A 61 24.87 -6.63 -14.85
CA ARG A 61 24.89 -7.25 -13.52
C ARG A 61 24.04 -6.48 -12.51
N GLY A 62 23.57 -7.17 -11.46
CA GLY A 62 22.83 -6.55 -10.37
C GLY A 62 21.54 -5.91 -10.88
N GLY A 63 20.56 -6.71 -11.29
CA GLY A 63 19.32 -6.18 -11.87
C GLY A 63 18.64 -5.16 -10.95
N GLY A 64 18.55 -5.48 -9.66
CA GLY A 64 18.13 -4.54 -8.63
C GLY A 64 19.31 -3.71 -8.13
N ILE A 65 20.28 -4.39 -7.51
CA ILE A 65 21.38 -3.75 -6.76
C ILE A 65 22.71 -4.21 -7.35
N ASN A 66 23.57 -3.25 -7.68
CA ASN A 66 25.00 -3.49 -7.91
C ASN A 66 25.81 -2.69 -6.90
N GLY A 67 26.55 -3.33 -6.01
CA GLY A 67 27.16 -2.63 -4.88
C GLY A 67 28.53 -3.13 -4.42
N ASN A 68 29.32 -2.21 -3.87
CA ASN A 68 30.58 -2.49 -3.17
C ASN A 68 30.37 -2.62 -1.65
N GLY A 69 29.24 -3.20 -1.24
CA GLY A 69 28.84 -3.38 0.15
C GLY A 69 27.56 -2.64 0.51
N PHE A 70 26.70 -3.29 1.28
CA PHE A 70 25.45 -2.72 1.79
C PHE A 70 24.90 -3.56 2.95
N ILE A 71 23.98 -2.98 3.71
CA ILE A 71 23.16 -3.70 4.69
C ILE A 71 21.74 -3.78 4.14
N LEU A 72 21.19 -4.99 4.10
CA LEU A 72 19.81 -5.27 3.72
C LEU A 72 19.08 -5.89 4.91
N VAL A 73 18.20 -5.12 5.54
CA VAL A 73 17.42 -5.56 6.71
C VAL A 73 15.94 -5.40 6.41
N SER A 74 15.15 -6.44 6.69
CA SER A 74 13.69 -6.36 6.54
C SER A 74 13.28 -5.83 5.18
N SER A 75 13.90 -6.31 4.10
CA SER A 75 13.74 -5.71 2.77
C SER A 75 13.52 -6.79 1.71
N THR A 76 12.96 -6.38 0.56
CA THR A 76 12.56 -7.30 -0.51
C THR A 76 13.26 -6.92 -1.81
N VAL A 77 14.05 -7.85 -2.36
CA VAL A 77 14.69 -7.76 -3.67
C VAL A 77 14.18 -8.92 -4.54
N THR A 78 13.27 -8.63 -5.46
CA THR A 78 12.57 -9.67 -6.24
C THR A 78 12.18 -9.16 -7.64
N ALA A 79 11.89 -10.06 -8.57
CA ALA A 79 11.48 -9.71 -9.95
C ALA A 79 12.46 -8.81 -10.72
N ASN A 80 13.69 -8.63 -10.25
CA ASN A 80 14.71 -7.92 -10.99
C ASN A 80 15.38 -8.85 -12.01
N THR A 81 15.95 -8.28 -13.06
CA THR A 81 16.49 -9.06 -14.18
C THR A 81 17.92 -8.61 -14.53
N ALA A 82 18.81 -9.57 -14.78
CA ALA A 82 20.14 -9.36 -15.35
C ALA A 82 20.59 -10.60 -16.12
N PRO A 83 21.60 -10.53 -17.00
CA PRO A 83 22.15 -11.71 -17.66
C PRO A 83 22.51 -12.84 -16.70
N ALA A 84 22.53 -14.07 -17.22
CA ALA A 84 22.87 -15.27 -16.48
C ALA A 84 24.15 -15.11 -15.63
N ALA A 85 24.15 -15.74 -14.46
CA ALA A 85 25.25 -15.72 -13.48
C ALA A 85 25.69 -14.33 -12.94
N SER A 86 24.99 -13.24 -13.29
CA SER A 86 25.43 -11.88 -12.95
C SER A 86 24.63 -11.23 -11.82
N GLY A 87 23.90 -12.03 -11.03
CA GLY A 87 23.09 -11.55 -9.92
C GLY A 87 21.88 -10.75 -10.42
N SER A 88 20.82 -11.44 -10.81
CA SER A 88 19.58 -10.82 -11.30
C SER A 88 18.95 -9.91 -10.24
N GLY A 89 19.02 -10.28 -8.96
CA GLY A 89 18.66 -9.37 -7.86
C GLY A 89 19.84 -8.48 -7.50
N ILE A 90 20.93 -9.11 -7.08
CA ILE A 90 22.06 -8.47 -6.44
C ILE A 90 23.37 -8.97 -7.06
N TYR A 91 24.23 -8.03 -7.47
CA TYR A 91 25.65 -8.28 -7.63
C TYR A 91 26.41 -7.51 -6.54
N THR A 92 27.29 -8.19 -5.82
CA THR A 92 28.14 -7.55 -4.80
C THR A 92 29.60 -7.95 -4.91
N SER A 93 30.49 -6.98 -4.75
CA SER A 93 31.95 -7.19 -4.79
C SER A 93 32.66 -7.01 -3.45
N GLN A 94 31.96 -6.66 -2.37
CA GLN A 94 32.52 -6.52 -1.02
C GLN A 94 31.53 -6.93 0.09
N GLY A 95 32.00 -6.80 1.33
CA GLY A 95 31.25 -6.80 2.60
C GLY A 95 29.78 -6.41 2.50
N SER A 96 28.85 -7.35 2.50
CA SER A 96 27.40 -7.06 2.57
C SER A 96 26.73 -7.87 3.67
N ALA A 97 25.76 -7.29 4.36
CA ALA A 97 25.00 -7.96 5.41
C ALA A 97 23.54 -8.16 5.01
N TYR A 98 22.97 -9.30 5.40
CA TYR A 98 21.62 -9.70 5.05
C TYR A 98 20.90 -10.22 6.29
N GLY A 99 19.79 -9.59 6.64
CA GLY A 99 18.94 -10.02 7.75
C GLY A 99 17.47 -9.85 7.44
N ASN A 100 16.66 -10.83 7.80
CA ASN A 100 15.20 -10.79 7.67
C ASN A 100 14.71 -10.33 6.27
N SER A 101 15.42 -10.71 5.19
CA SER A 101 15.20 -10.15 3.86
C SER A 101 14.86 -11.21 2.82
N VAL A 102 14.02 -10.84 1.86
CA VAL A 102 13.68 -11.68 0.71
C VAL A 102 14.57 -11.31 -0.46
N ILE A 103 15.40 -12.25 -0.93
CA ILE A 103 16.20 -12.12 -2.15
C ILE A 103 15.96 -13.35 -3.02
N SER A 104 14.82 -13.36 -3.69
CA SER A 104 14.29 -14.51 -4.42
C SER A 104 13.37 -14.04 -5.55
N GLY A 105 13.19 -14.87 -6.58
CA GLY A 105 12.32 -14.57 -7.72
C GLY A 105 12.88 -13.51 -8.67
N ASN A 106 14.18 -13.24 -8.64
CA ASN A 106 14.87 -12.39 -9.61
C ASN A 106 15.31 -13.25 -10.79
N SER A 107 14.90 -12.92 -12.02
CA SER A 107 15.20 -13.78 -13.16
C SER A 107 15.38 -13.07 -14.50
N ALA A 108 16.57 -13.25 -15.10
CA ALA A 108 16.76 -13.39 -16.55
C ALA A 108 17.82 -14.47 -16.85
N GLY A 109 17.61 -15.67 -16.27
CA GLY A 109 18.41 -16.88 -16.54
C GLY A 109 19.60 -17.12 -15.59
N GLY A 110 19.57 -16.57 -14.36
CA GLY A 110 20.72 -16.65 -13.45
C GLY A 110 20.38 -16.71 -11.96
N LEU A 111 21.36 -16.27 -11.17
CA LEU A 111 21.35 -16.28 -9.71
C LEU A 111 20.59 -15.05 -9.19
N ASP A 112 19.88 -15.17 -8.07
CA ASP A 112 19.34 -14.03 -7.33
C ASP A 112 20.47 -13.16 -6.77
N ILE A 113 21.52 -13.79 -6.24
CA ILE A 113 22.71 -13.11 -5.72
C ILE A 113 23.97 -13.66 -6.40
N ALA A 114 24.82 -12.77 -6.90
CA ALA A 114 26.16 -13.10 -7.34
C ALA A 114 27.20 -12.36 -6.48
N PHE A 115 28.02 -13.13 -5.77
CA PHE A 115 29.16 -12.63 -5.00
C PHE A 115 30.42 -12.65 -5.86
N ASP A 116 31.19 -11.57 -5.86
CA ASP A 116 32.61 -11.63 -6.21
C ASP A 116 33.32 -12.53 -5.17
N PRO A 117 34.17 -13.49 -5.56
CA PRO A 117 34.88 -14.39 -4.64
C PRO A 117 35.67 -13.71 -3.51
N LYS A 118 35.93 -12.41 -3.61
CA LYS A 118 36.61 -11.61 -2.56
C LYS A 118 35.65 -10.91 -1.58
N ALA A 119 34.34 -11.00 -1.79
CA ALA A 119 33.36 -10.39 -0.91
C ALA A 119 33.22 -11.21 0.38
N ALA A 120 33.67 -10.66 1.51
CA ALA A 120 33.15 -11.08 2.80
C ALA A 120 31.66 -10.69 2.86
N ALA A 121 30.83 -11.45 3.53
CA ALA A 121 29.45 -11.08 3.75
C ALA A 121 29.02 -11.58 5.13
N GLU A 122 27.98 -10.97 5.69
CA GLU A 122 27.42 -11.29 6.99
C GLU A 122 26.00 -11.81 6.81
N ASP A 123 25.72 -12.92 7.49
CA ASP A 123 24.42 -13.58 7.50
C ASP A 123 23.83 -13.39 8.90
N ASP A 124 22.92 -12.43 9.05
CA ASP A 124 22.19 -12.17 10.29
C ASP A 124 21.02 -13.15 10.48
N GLY A 125 20.78 -14.01 9.49
CA GLY A 125 19.73 -15.02 9.46
C GLY A 125 18.35 -14.50 9.06
N PHE A 126 17.38 -15.41 9.07
CA PHE A 126 15.97 -15.16 8.74
C PHE A 126 15.77 -14.67 7.30
N ASN A 127 16.66 -15.04 6.38
CA ASN A 127 16.57 -14.63 4.99
C ASN A 127 15.80 -15.66 4.15
N LEU A 128 15.03 -15.17 3.17
CA LEU A 128 14.39 -16.01 2.15
C LEU A 128 15.14 -15.84 0.83
N ILE A 129 16.00 -16.80 0.52
CA ILE A 129 16.98 -16.71 -0.56
C ILE A 129 16.64 -17.69 -1.69
N GLY A 130 16.72 -17.21 -2.92
CA GLY A 130 16.69 -18.07 -4.09
C GLY A 130 18.06 -18.66 -4.43
N LEU A 131 18.55 -18.43 -5.64
CA LEU A 131 19.82 -18.99 -6.12
C LEU A 131 21.00 -18.04 -5.89
N THR A 132 22.15 -18.61 -5.53
CA THR A 132 23.41 -17.87 -5.37
C THR A 132 24.60 -18.69 -5.87
N ASN A 133 25.69 -18.02 -6.28
CA ASN A 133 26.97 -18.67 -6.62
C ASN A 133 27.77 -19.10 -5.38
N GLN A 134 27.30 -18.75 -4.18
CA GLN A 134 27.85 -19.16 -2.89
C GLN A 134 26.73 -19.76 -2.03
N PRO A 135 26.22 -20.97 -2.36
CA PRO A 135 25.08 -21.57 -1.66
C PRO A 135 25.37 -21.94 -0.21
N THR A 136 26.63 -21.97 0.20
CA THR A 136 27.07 -22.21 1.59
C THR A 136 27.31 -20.93 2.36
N PHE A 137 26.87 -19.78 1.85
CA PHE A 137 27.00 -18.50 2.55
C PHE A 137 25.91 -18.32 3.61
N PHE A 138 24.65 -18.45 3.19
CA PHE A 138 23.47 -18.43 4.06
C PHE A 138 23.40 -19.75 4.83
N THR A 139 23.83 -19.72 6.08
CA THR A 139 24.03 -20.93 6.90
C THR A 139 23.35 -20.85 8.25
N ALA A 140 22.80 -19.69 8.60
CA ALA A 140 21.92 -19.59 9.76
C ALA A 140 20.77 -20.59 9.62
N ALA A 141 20.46 -21.32 10.69
CA ALA A 141 19.37 -22.29 10.68
C ALA A 141 17.98 -21.63 10.46
N SER A 142 17.90 -20.32 10.63
CA SER A 142 16.72 -19.50 10.35
C SER A 142 16.58 -19.08 8.88
N ASP A 143 17.60 -19.29 8.05
CA ASP A 143 17.48 -19.01 6.62
C ASP A 143 16.69 -20.07 5.87
N ILE A 144 15.97 -19.62 4.85
CA ILE A 144 15.23 -20.44 3.92
C ILE A 144 15.85 -20.24 2.54
N VAL A 145 16.72 -21.17 2.14
CA VAL A 145 17.53 -21.07 0.91
C VAL A 145 17.00 -21.94 -0.23
N GLY A 146 17.32 -21.57 -1.48
CA GLY A 146 16.93 -22.33 -2.67
C GLY A 146 15.47 -22.16 -3.08
N VAL A 147 14.76 -21.17 -2.55
CA VAL A 147 13.36 -20.91 -2.89
C VAL A 147 13.29 -20.00 -4.12
N LEU A 148 12.83 -20.53 -5.25
CA LEU A 148 12.74 -19.77 -6.51
C LEU A 148 11.49 -18.87 -6.60
N ALA A 149 10.45 -19.23 -5.87
CA ALA A 149 9.17 -18.53 -5.84
C ALA A 149 8.88 -18.13 -4.39
N PRO A 150 9.11 -16.86 -4.00
CA PRO A 150 8.93 -16.42 -2.62
C PRO A 150 7.44 -16.29 -2.23
N GLY A 151 6.51 -16.53 -3.17
CA GLY A 151 5.07 -16.41 -2.92
C GLY A 151 4.66 -14.97 -2.61
N LEU A 152 5.22 -13.98 -3.29
CA LEU A 152 4.87 -12.57 -3.12
C LEU A 152 3.84 -12.13 -4.18
N GLY A 153 3.00 -11.16 -3.83
CA GLY A 153 2.05 -10.52 -4.73
C GLY A 153 2.72 -9.59 -5.76
N ALA A 154 1.89 -9.00 -6.62
CA ALA A 154 2.33 -7.94 -7.53
C ALA A 154 2.80 -6.70 -6.76
N LEU A 155 3.69 -5.91 -7.37
CA LEU A 155 4.03 -4.58 -6.86
C LEU A 155 2.81 -3.67 -7.01
N GLN A 156 2.23 -3.23 -5.89
CA GLN A 156 1.00 -2.43 -5.86
C GLN A 156 0.87 -1.63 -4.56
N ASP A 157 -0.13 -0.74 -4.48
CA ASP A 157 -0.51 -0.10 -3.22
C ASP A 157 -1.12 -1.13 -2.26
N ASN A 158 -0.36 -1.52 -1.23
CA ASN A 158 -0.79 -2.41 -0.15
C ASN A 158 -1.11 -1.65 1.16
N GLY A 159 -1.39 -0.35 1.10
CA GLY A 159 -1.80 0.47 2.26
C GLY A 159 -0.74 1.43 2.80
N GLY A 160 0.45 1.47 2.21
CA GLY A 160 1.59 2.27 2.65
C GLY A 160 1.87 3.54 1.82
N PRO A 161 2.95 4.27 2.17
CA PRO A 161 3.40 5.48 1.45
C PRO A 161 4.04 5.16 0.10
N THR A 162 4.53 3.92 -0.09
CA THR A 162 5.11 3.42 -1.35
C THR A 162 4.53 2.04 -1.70
N ALA A 163 4.61 1.65 -2.98
CA ALA A 163 4.13 0.35 -3.42
C ALA A 163 5.01 -0.78 -2.87
N THR A 164 4.43 -1.92 -2.54
CA THR A 164 5.17 -3.04 -1.94
C THR A 164 4.80 -4.37 -2.59
N ARG A 165 5.55 -5.42 -2.28
CA ARG A 165 5.21 -6.81 -2.63
C ARG A 165 4.86 -7.58 -1.37
N ALA A 166 3.58 -7.56 -1.01
CA ALA A 166 3.07 -8.28 0.16
C ALA A 166 3.22 -9.81 -0.03
N PRO A 167 3.60 -10.56 1.01
CA PRO A 167 3.49 -12.02 1.02
C PRO A 167 2.08 -12.47 0.66
N LEU A 168 1.94 -13.54 -0.14
CA LEU A 168 0.66 -14.21 -0.36
C LEU A 168 0.47 -15.29 0.70
N ALA A 169 -0.79 -15.69 0.94
CA ALA A 169 -1.07 -16.83 1.80
C ALA A 169 -0.29 -18.08 1.37
N GLY A 170 0.36 -18.74 2.33
CA GLY A 170 1.28 -19.86 2.08
C GLY A 170 2.70 -19.46 1.65
N SER A 171 3.04 -18.16 1.60
CA SER A 171 4.42 -17.72 1.38
C SER A 171 5.34 -18.25 2.48
N PRO A 172 6.56 -18.73 2.13
CA PRO A 172 7.58 -19.09 3.12
C PRO A 172 8.07 -17.92 3.98
N ALA A 173 7.71 -16.68 3.64
CA ALA A 173 8.08 -15.49 4.39
C ALA A 173 7.21 -15.28 5.64
N LEU A 174 6.00 -15.87 5.68
CA LEU A 174 5.01 -15.62 6.73
C LEU A 174 5.47 -16.18 8.08
N ASP A 175 5.53 -15.33 9.11
CA ASP A 175 5.93 -15.60 10.50
C ASP A 175 7.31 -16.29 10.66
N HIS A 176 8.09 -16.34 9.59
CA HIS A 176 9.37 -17.06 9.54
C HIS A 176 10.58 -16.15 9.76
N GLY A 177 10.34 -14.90 10.10
CA GLY A 177 11.33 -13.86 10.27
C GLY A 177 11.63 -13.50 11.71
N LYS A 178 12.38 -12.39 11.83
CA LYS A 178 12.70 -11.76 13.10
C LYS A 178 12.92 -10.26 12.94
N ASN A 179 12.40 -9.48 13.87
CA ASN A 179 12.65 -8.04 13.90
C ASN A 179 14.07 -7.76 14.42
N LEU A 180 15.04 -7.79 13.50
CA LEU A 180 16.45 -7.63 13.77
C LEU A 180 16.94 -6.21 13.49
N GLY A 181 17.91 -5.78 14.28
CA GLY A 181 18.81 -4.67 13.94
C GLY A 181 20.12 -5.23 13.40
N HIS A 182 21.04 -4.35 13.01
CA HIS A 182 22.38 -4.73 12.55
C HIS A 182 23.44 -3.87 13.25
N GLY A 183 24.12 -4.46 14.24
CA GLY A 183 25.19 -3.83 15.01
C GLY A 183 24.82 -2.44 15.56
N ALA A 184 25.73 -1.47 15.39
CA ALA A 184 25.48 -0.06 15.72
C ALA A 184 24.83 0.74 14.57
N TYR A 185 24.64 0.11 13.41
CA TYR A 185 24.13 0.79 12.22
C TYR A 185 22.59 0.85 12.22
N PHE A 186 21.92 -0.18 12.72
CA PHE A 186 20.46 -0.26 12.75
C PHE A 186 19.93 -0.84 14.05
N THR A 187 18.99 -0.13 14.66
CA THR A 187 18.07 -0.73 15.63
C THR A 187 16.94 -1.44 14.91
N PRO A 188 16.36 -2.51 15.49
CA PRO A 188 15.17 -3.16 14.91
C PRO A 188 14.07 -2.13 14.56
N PRO A 189 13.55 -2.11 13.32
CA PRO A 189 12.50 -1.19 12.94
C PRO A 189 11.20 -1.46 13.70
N THR A 190 10.51 -0.41 14.13
CA THR A 190 9.22 -0.56 14.82
C THR A 190 8.04 -0.72 13.85
N LEU A 191 8.22 -0.27 12.61
CA LEU A 191 7.22 -0.29 11.55
C LEU A 191 7.74 -1.04 10.32
N ASP A 192 6.86 -1.60 9.50
CA ASP A 192 7.15 -2.13 8.16
C ASP A 192 7.16 -1.01 7.10
N GLN A 193 7.39 -1.34 5.82
CA GLN A 193 7.41 -0.37 4.72
C GLN A 193 6.13 0.47 4.61
N ARG A 194 5.00 -0.06 5.08
CA ARG A 194 3.69 0.58 4.99
C ARG A 194 3.42 1.51 6.18
N GLY A 195 4.28 1.49 7.20
CA GLY A 195 4.07 2.20 8.45
C GLY A 195 3.21 1.45 9.46
N TYR A 196 3.00 0.14 9.29
CA TYR A 196 2.31 -0.70 10.27
C TYR A 196 3.29 -1.37 11.23
N ALA A 197 2.82 -1.80 12.40
CA ALA A 197 3.66 -2.47 13.40
C ALA A 197 4.42 -3.65 12.77
N ARG A 198 5.72 -3.76 13.06
CA ARG A 198 6.63 -4.68 12.37
C ARG A 198 6.52 -6.14 12.78
N THR A 199 5.94 -6.43 13.95
CA THR A 199 5.84 -7.80 14.46
C THR A 199 4.39 -8.09 14.81
N PHE A 200 3.83 -9.11 14.17
CA PHE A 200 2.47 -9.58 14.37
C PHE A 200 2.38 -11.08 14.06
N ASP A 201 2.01 -11.87 15.08
CA ASP A 201 1.83 -13.31 14.92
C ASP A 201 0.52 -13.62 14.19
N LEU A 202 0.60 -14.33 13.06
CA LEU A 202 -0.51 -14.95 12.37
C LEU A 202 -0.69 -16.38 12.89
N PRO A 203 -1.68 -16.68 13.77
CA PRO A 203 -1.74 -17.97 14.46
C PRO A 203 -1.94 -19.20 13.56
N THR A 204 -2.22 -18.99 12.27
CA THR A 204 -2.32 -20.03 11.25
C THR A 204 -0.97 -20.50 10.72
N TYR A 205 0.10 -19.71 10.90
CA TYR A 205 1.46 -20.04 10.49
C TYR A 205 2.30 -20.37 11.73
N LEU A 206 3.29 -21.24 11.56
CA LEU A 206 4.16 -21.63 12.66
C LEU A 206 5.38 -20.72 12.63
N ASN A 207 5.67 -20.07 13.76
CA ASN A 207 6.82 -19.18 13.86
C ASN A 207 8.14 -19.94 13.61
N ALA A 208 9.10 -19.30 12.94
CA ALA A 208 10.44 -19.85 12.79
C ALA A 208 11.12 -20.08 14.16
N VAL A 209 11.97 -21.11 14.25
CA VAL A 209 12.75 -21.37 15.46
C VAL A 209 13.67 -20.19 15.74
N GLY A 210 13.49 -19.55 16.90
CA GLY A 210 14.26 -18.37 17.30
C GLY A 210 13.78 -17.04 16.70
N GLY A 211 12.73 -17.07 15.87
CA GLY A 211 12.01 -15.90 15.35
C GLY A 211 11.02 -15.33 16.37
N ASP A 212 10.39 -14.21 16.00
CA ASP A 212 9.43 -13.48 16.84
C ASP A 212 8.07 -13.29 16.16
N ALA A 213 7.78 -14.11 15.14
CA ALA A 213 6.62 -14.05 14.26
C ALA A 213 6.60 -12.87 13.28
N THR A 214 7.69 -12.09 13.19
CA THR A 214 7.85 -11.12 12.09
C THR A 214 7.94 -11.87 10.76
N ASP A 215 7.41 -11.30 9.69
CA ASP A 215 7.57 -11.76 8.32
C ASP A 215 8.96 -11.40 7.75
N ILE A 216 9.46 -12.26 6.88
CA ILE A 216 10.67 -11.99 6.10
C ILE A 216 10.36 -10.99 4.98
N GLY A 217 11.18 -9.94 4.82
CA GLY A 217 11.05 -8.95 3.74
C GLY A 217 10.41 -7.63 4.16
N ALA A 218 10.08 -6.76 3.21
CA ALA A 218 9.70 -5.36 3.52
C ALA A 218 8.32 -5.15 4.16
N VAL A 219 7.46 -6.16 4.10
CA VAL A 219 6.06 -6.09 4.54
C VAL A 219 5.85 -7.05 5.69
N GLU A 220 5.13 -6.60 6.71
CA GLU A 220 4.60 -7.44 7.80
C GLU A 220 3.11 -7.65 7.61
N VAL A 221 2.60 -8.87 7.49
CA VAL A 221 1.16 -9.11 7.43
C VAL A 221 0.54 -8.89 8.82
N GLY A 222 0.16 -7.64 9.09
CA GLY A 222 -0.42 -7.23 10.35
C GLY A 222 -1.89 -7.62 10.53
N GLN A 223 -2.47 -7.16 11.64
CA GLN A 223 -3.87 -7.36 11.98
C GLN A 223 -4.81 -6.81 10.90
N LEU A 224 -5.82 -7.59 10.53
CA LEU A 224 -6.92 -7.12 9.68
C LEU A 224 -7.75 -6.02 10.40
N GLN A 225 -7.75 -4.82 9.82
CA GLN A 225 -8.49 -3.67 10.35
C GLN A 225 -9.12 -2.86 9.21
N LEU A 226 -10.27 -2.22 9.49
CA LEU A 226 -10.82 -1.16 8.64
C LEU A 226 -10.10 0.15 8.97
N ILE A 227 -9.44 0.76 7.98
CA ILE A 227 -8.59 1.95 8.19
C ILE A 227 -9.14 3.22 7.54
N ARG A 228 -10.02 3.09 6.56
CA ARG A 228 -10.64 4.24 5.90
C ARG A 228 -12.00 3.87 5.32
N ALA A 229 -12.95 4.78 5.43
CA ALA A 229 -14.21 4.73 4.70
C ALA A 229 -14.49 6.08 4.06
N VAL A 230 -15.03 6.08 2.83
CA VAL A 230 -15.41 7.28 2.11
C VAL A 230 -16.71 7.08 1.34
N SER A 231 -17.42 8.16 1.06
CA SER A 231 -18.45 8.22 0.03
C SER A 231 -17.87 8.81 -1.24
N ARG A 232 -17.84 8.02 -2.32
CA ARG A 232 -17.26 8.35 -3.62
C ARG A 232 -18.35 8.63 -4.63
N LEU A 233 -18.26 9.77 -5.32
CA LEU A 233 -19.11 10.09 -6.48
C LEU A 233 -18.27 10.61 -7.64
N THR A 234 -18.74 10.37 -8.86
CA THR A 234 -18.10 10.85 -10.11
C THR A 234 -18.75 12.14 -10.58
N HIS A 235 -17.93 13.15 -10.83
CA HIS A 235 -18.32 14.51 -11.19
C HIS A 235 -18.10 14.76 -12.68
N GLY A 236 -18.99 14.22 -13.52
CA GLY A 236 -18.84 14.29 -14.98
C GLY A 236 -17.43 13.93 -15.47
N SER A 237 -16.80 14.81 -16.26
CA SER A 237 -15.43 14.63 -16.72
C SER A 237 -14.35 15.07 -15.71
N ALA A 238 -14.72 15.64 -14.57
CA ALA A 238 -13.77 16.06 -13.53
C ALA A 238 -13.24 14.88 -12.71
N GLY A 239 -13.87 13.70 -12.83
CA GLY A 239 -13.42 12.46 -12.19
C GLY A 239 -14.13 12.17 -10.87
N ALA A 240 -13.58 11.21 -10.11
CA ALA A 240 -14.16 10.76 -8.85
C ALA A 240 -13.60 11.53 -7.65
N PHE A 241 -14.47 11.92 -6.73
CA PHE A 241 -14.10 12.61 -5.51
C PHE A 241 -14.75 11.96 -4.29
N ASP A 242 -13.98 11.93 -3.21
CA ASP A 242 -14.33 11.29 -1.95
C ASP A 242 -14.77 12.33 -0.92
N VAL A 243 -15.79 11.96 -0.15
CA VAL A 243 -16.13 12.58 1.13
C VAL A 243 -15.73 11.58 2.21
N ASP A 244 -14.84 11.97 3.11
CA ASP A 244 -14.39 11.10 4.19
C ASP A 244 -15.55 10.76 5.15
N LEU A 245 -15.62 9.50 5.55
CA LEU A 245 -16.55 8.98 6.55
C LEU A 245 -15.74 8.55 7.77
N PRO A 246 -15.58 9.41 8.78
CA PRO A 246 -14.77 9.11 9.96
C PRO A 246 -15.22 7.82 10.64
N LEU A 247 -14.25 6.96 10.96
CA LEU A 247 -14.51 5.69 11.67
C LEU A 247 -14.83 5.90 13.15
N THR A 248 -14.51 7.09 13.68
CA THR A 248 -14.82 7.52 15.04
C THR A 248 -15.33 8.97 15.01
N GLY A 249 -16.10 9.36 16.03
CA GLY A 249 -16.64 10.72 16.14
C GLY A 249 -17.90 10.95 15.30
N ALA A 250 -18.06 12.18 14.80
CA ALA A 250 -19.23 12.57 14.04
C ALA A 250 -19.19 11.99 12.61
N PRO A 251 -20.32 11.46 12.10
CA PRO A 251 -20.41 10.99 10.71
C PRO A 251 -20.10 12.11 9.71
N GLY A 252 -19.40 11.77 8.63
CA GLY A 252 -19.18 12.67 7.51
C GLY A 252 -20.49 13.04 6.81
N VAL A 253 -20.59 14.25 6.27
CA VAL A 253 -21.77 14.73 5.53
C VAL A 253 -21.56 14.55 4.04
N GLU A 254 -22.27 13.61 3.43
CA GLU A 254 -22.45 13.50 1.99
C GLU A 254 -23.50 14.51 1.54
N CYS A 255 -23.00 15.58 0.92
CA CYS A 255 -23.81 16.73 0.52
C CYS A 255 -24.27 16.68 -0.93
N ARG A 256 -23.81 15.70 -1.70
CA ARG A 256 -24.05 15.62 -3.14
C ARG A 256 -25.23 14.69 -3.43
N ARG A 257 -25.88 14.91 -4.58
CA ARG A 257 -27.14 14.25 -4.95
C ARG A 257 -27.03 12.73 -5.21
N GLY A 258 -25.83 12.19 -5.41
CA GLY A 258 -25.60 10.76 -5.69
C GLY A 258 -26.13 10.25 -7.03
N ASN A 259 -26.89 11.04 -7.79
CA ASN A 259 -27.39 10.73 -9.15
C ASN A 259 -27.92 9.29 -9.33
N GLY A 260 -28.62 8.77 -8.32
CA GLY A 260 -29.26 7.45 -8.34
C GLY A 260 -28.51 6.32 -7.63
N ALA A 261 -27.24 6.51 -7.23
CA ALA A 261 -26.52 5.57 -6.37
C ALA A 261 -25.34 6.22 -5.63
N PHE A 262 -25.16 5.88 -4.35
CA PHE A 262 -23.95 6.24 -3.61
C PHE A 262 -22.96 5.09 -3.65
N MET A 263 -21.67 5.39 -3.83
CA MET A 263 -20.61 4.38 -3.75
C MET A 263 -19.85 4.60 -2.45
N LEU A 264 -19.92 3.65 -1.52
CA LEU A 264 -19.04 3.65 -0.36
C LEU A 264 -17.79 2.84 -0.67
N VAL A 265 -16.63 3.35 -0.30
CA VAL A 265 -15.34 2.68 -0.47
C VAL A 265 -14.70 2.52 0.89
N PHE A 266 -14.43 1.27 1.27
CA PHE A 266 -13.80 0.87 2.52
C PHE A 266 -12.41 0.34 2.20
N LYS A 267 -11.36 0.87 2.85
CA LYS A 267 -9.97 0.41 2.73
C LYS A 267 -9.56 -0.29 4.02
N PHE A 268 -8.92 -1.45 3.88
CA PHE A 268 -8.46 -2.30 4.96
C PHE A 268 -6.92 -2.37 4.97
N THR A 269 -6.34 -2.85 6.06
CA THR A 269 -4.89 -3.10 6.17
C THR A 269 -4.43 -4.21 5.21
N ASN A 270 -5.22 -5.28 5.11
CA ASN A 270 -4.88 -6.49 4.34
C ASN A 270 -5.76 -6.65 3.11
N ASN A 271 -5.25 -7.37 2.12
CA ASN A 271 -6.04 -7.77 0.95
C ASN A 271 -7.19 -8.67 1.39
N LEU A 272 -8.40 -8.37 0.92
CA LEU A 272 -9.59 -9.09 1.32
C LEU A 272 -9.84 -10.31 0.43
N PHE A 273 -10.33 -11.38 1.06
CA PHE A 273 -10.88 -12.55 0.37
C PHE A 273 -12.40 -12.45 0.25
N SER A 274 -13.09 -12.02 1.31
CA SER A 274 -14.56 -11.90 1.31
C SER A 274 -15.06 -10.74 2.15
N GLY A 275 -16.32 -10.39 1.92
CA GLY A 275 -17.03 -9.38 2.69
C GLY A 275 -18.46 -9.19 2.20
N THR A 276 -19.38 -8.93 3.13
CA THR A 276 -20.75 -8.54 2.83
C THR A 276 -21.07 -7.21 3.50
N ALA A 277 -22.12 -6.53 3.03
CA ALA A 277 -22.55 -5.26 3.58
C ALA A 277 -24.07 -5.18 3.65
N THR A 278 -24.59 -4.51 4.67
CA THR A 278 -26.02 -4.23 4.83
C THR A 278 -26.22 -2.81 5.36
N VAL A 279 -27.30 -2.16 4.93
CA VAL A 279 -27.78 -0.93 5.58
C VAL A 279 -28.50 -1.35 6.86
N THR A 280 -27.99 -0.91 8.02
CA THR A 280 -28.53 -1.28 9.35
C THR A 280 -29.27 -0.14 10.03
N LYS A 281 -29.10 1.10 9.56
CA LYS A 281 -29.87 2.28 9.99
C LYS A 281 -30.08 3.22 8.81
N GLY A 282 -31.24 3.88 8.77
CA GLY A 282 -31.63 4.82 7.72
C GLY A 282 -32.35 4.13 6.55
N SER A 283 -32.80 4.94 5.59
CA SER A 283 -33.43 4.50 4.36
C SER A 283 -32.39 4.34 3.25
N GLY A 284 -32.30 3.13 2.73
CA GLY A 284 -31.42 2.74 1.64
C GLY A 284 -31.18 1.24 1.67
N SER A 285 -30.58 0.71 0.61
CA SER A 285 -30.19 -0.69 0.54
C SER A 285 -28.87 -0.85 -0.19
N VAL A 286 -28.16 -1.94 0.11
CA VAL A 286 -27.01 -2.35 -0.69
C VAL A 286 -27.53 -2.91 -2.02
N SER A 287 -27.02 -2.36 -3.12
CA SER A 287 -27.41 -2.71 -4.48
C SER A 287 -26.35 -3.60 -5.10
N GLY A 288 -26.67 -4.89 -5.25
CA GLY A 288 -25.75 -5.91 -5.75
C GLY A 288 -24.76 -6.40 -4.69
N VAL A 289 -23.75 -7.15 -5.14
CA VAL A 289 -22.70 -7.70 -4.27
C VAL A 289 -21.57 -6.67 -4.16
N PRO A 290 -21.01 -6.42 -2.96
CA PRO A 290 -19.81 -5.60 -2.82
C PRO A 290 -18.67 -6.10 -3.70
N THR A 291 -17.96 -5.20 -4.37
CA THR A 291 -16.81 -5.54 -5.21
C THR A 291 -15.53 -5.38 -4.39
N ILE A 292 -14.70 -6.42 -4.36
CA ILE A 292 -13.41 -6.42 -3.66
C ILE A 292 -12.28 -6.37 -4.69
N SER A 293 -11.31 -5.49 -4.46
CA SER A 293 -10.07 -5.40 -5.25
C SER A 293 -8.92 -5.10 -4.29
N GLY A 294 -8.05 -6.09 -4.08
CA GLY A 294 -6.99 -6.00 -3.07
C GLY A 294 -7.57 -5.74 -1.68
N ASN A 295 -7.08 -4.70 -1.01
CA ASN A 295 -7.54 -4.28 0.33
C ASN A 295 -8.72 -3.30 0.29
N THR A 296 -9.38 -3.14 -0.86
CA THR A 296 -10.48 -2.18 -1.05
C THR A 296 -11.78 -2.89 -1.34
N MET A 297 -12.81 -2.58 -0.56
CA MET A 297 -14.19 -3.04 -0.74
C MET A 297 -15.06 -1.85 -1.17
N THR A 298 -15.75 -1.98 -2.30
CA THR A 298 -16.66 -0.96 -2.82
C THR A 298 -18.10 -1.45 -2.76
N ILE A 299 -18.98 -0.65 -2.16
CA ILE A 299 -20.37 -0.96 -1.89
C ILE A 299 -21.24 0.07 -2.61
N LYS A 300 -22.14 -0.41 -3.48
CA LYS A 300 -23.14 0.44 -4.11
C LYS A 300 -24.40 0.48 -3.25
N LEU A 301 -24.92 1.68 -3.01
CA LEU A 301 -26.17 1.91 -2.31
C LEU A 301 -27.25 2.42 -3.27
N ALA A 302 -28.49 2.00 -3.06
CA ALA A 302 -29.67 2.46 -3.77
C ALA A 302 -30.77 2.90 -2.78
N GLY A 303 -31.72 3.71 -3.25
CA GLY A 303 -32.86 4.15 -2.42
C GLY A 303 -32.47 5.00 -1.21
N VAL A 304 -31.27 5.61 -1.23
CA VAL A 304 -30.80 6.48 -0.15
C VAL A 304 -31.57 7.80 -0.23
N THR A 305 -32.36 8.10 0.81
CA THR A 305 -33.11 9.35 0.91
C THR A 305 -32.22 10.50 1.42
N ASP A 306 -32.66 11.73 1.22
CA ASP A 306 -32.02 12.91 1.80
C ASP A 306 -32.39 13.08 3.29
N ALA A 307 -31.69 13.99 3.97
CA ALA A 307 -31.93 14.43 5.34
C ALA A 307 -32.01 13.25 6.34
N GLN A 308 -30.97 12.42 6.35
CA GLN A 308 -30.92 11.25 7.23
C GLN A 308 -29.50 10.92 7.71
N ARG A 309 -29.43 10.08 8.76
CA ARG A 309 -28.22 9.32 9.08
C ARG A 309 -28.38 7.89 8.60
N LEU A 310 -27.49 7.48 7.71
CA LEU A 310 -27.40 6.14 7.19
C LEU A 310 -26.23 5.41 7.86
N THR A 311 -26.43 4.17 8.27
CA THR A 311 -25.35 3.30 8.75
C THR A 311 -25.27 2.07 7.87
N VAL A 312 -24.07 1.79 7.37
CA VAL A 312 -23.73 0.55 6.67
C VAL A 312 -22.86 -0.29 7.58
N THR A 313 -23.26 -1.54 7.81
CA THR A 313 -22.47 -2.52 8.55
C THR A 313 -21.85 -3.49 7.56
N VAL A 314 -20.52 -3.60 7.61
CA VAL A 314 -19.77 -4.62 6.89
C VAL A 314 -19.59 -5.84 7.79
N THR A 315 -19.80 -7.02 7.24
CA THR A 315 -19.79 -8.32 7.94
C THR A 315 -19.09 -9.37 7.09
N ASN A 316 -18.77 -10.53 7.68
CA ASN A 316 -18.07 -11.63 6.99
C ASN A 316 -16.79 -11.18 6.28
N ILE A 317 -16.09 -10.22 6.90
CA ILE A 317 -14.84 -9.67 6.39
C ILE A 317 -13.74 -10.65 6.74
N ILE A 318 -13.19 -11.27 5.70
CA ILE A 318 -12.10 -12.25 5.80
C ILE A 318 -10.99 -11.77 4.87
N ASP A 319 -9.76 -11.72 5.37
CA ASP A 319 -8.61 -11.38 4.53
C ASP A 319 -8.03 -12.60 3.80
N ALA A 320 -7.05 -12.36 2.94
CA ALA A 320 -6.38 -13.39 2.16
C ALA A 320 -5.66 -14.44 3.03
N TYR A 321 -5.37 -14.14 4.30
CA TYR A 321 -4.64 -14.99 5.24
C TYR A 321 -5.58 -15.74 6.19
N GLY A 322 -6.89 -15.52 6.09
CA GLY A 322 -7.90 -16.17 6.92
C GLY A 322 -8.22 -15.42 8.22
N GLN A 323 -7.68 -14.23 8.44
CA GLN A 323 -8.09 -13.39 9.56
C GLN A 323 -9.54 -12.95 9.35
N THR A 324 -10.29 -12.83 10.45
CA THR A 324 -11.67 -12.33 10.42
C THR A 324 -11.77 -11.01 11.16
N LEU A 325 -12.55 -10.07 10.61
CA LEU A 325 -12.85 -8.80 11.27
C LEU A 325 -14.29 -8.82 11.77
N ALA A 326 -14.46 -8.41 13.03
CA ALA A 326 -15.78 -8.25 13.63
C ALA A 326 -16.66 -7.28 12.83
N SER A 327 -17.97 -7.51 12.84
CA SER A 327 -18.94 -6.65 12.18
C SER A 327 -18.71 -5.18 12.54
N THR A 328 -18.42 -4.35 11.54
CA THR A 328 -18.02 -2.96 11.72
C THR A 328 -19.03 -2.05 11.06
N ALA A 329 -19.49 -1.04 11.79
CA ALA A 329 -20.49 -0.09 11.31
C ALA A 329 -19.84 1.26 10.97
N VAL A 330 -20.13 1.78 9.78
CA VAL A 330 -19.75 3.13 9.36
C VAL A 330 -21.01 3.92 9.06
N SER A 331 -21.09 5.12 9.64
CA SER A 331 -22.21 6.03 9.45
C SER A 331 -21.84 7.18 8.53
N MET A 332 -22.82 7.61 7.74
CA MET A 332 -22.77 8.86 7.00
C MET A 332 -24.05 9.65 7.25
N THR A 333 -23.92 10.97 7.28
CA THR A 333 -25.04 11.88 7.14
C THR A 333 -25.26 12.12 5.65
N VAL A 334 -26.49 11.99 5.17
CA VAL A 334 -26.89 12.42 3.82
C VAL A 334 -27.70 13.68 3.98
N LEU A 335 -27.17 14.79 3.49
CA LEU A 335 -27.83 16.10 3.58
C LEU A 335 -27.47 16.94 2.35
N LEU A 336 -28.34 16.89 1.35
CA LEU A 336 -28.16 17.53 0.05
C LEU A 336 -27.95 19.03 0.21
N GLY A 337 -26.80 19.51 -0.25
CA GLY A 337 -26.45 20.93 -0.25
C GLY A 337 -25.79 21.45 1.01
N ASP A 338 -25.51 20.61 2.02
CA ASP A 338 -24.67 20.97 3.18
C ASP A 338 -23.17 20.91 2.79
N VAL A 339 -22.76 21.88 2.00
CA VAL A 339 -21.41 21.97 1.43
C VAL A 339 -20.38 22.23 2.53
N THR A 340 -20.75 22.95 3.59
CA THR A 340 -19.87 23.22 4.74
C THR A 340 -19.67 22.00 5.64
N GLY A 341 -20.61 21.06 5.64
CA GLY A 341 -20.59 19.84 6.45
C GLY A 341 -20.96 20.08 7.92
N ASP A 342 -21.69 21.15 8.24
CA ASP A 342 -22.03 21.53 9.61
C ASP A 342 -23.35 20.92 10.12
N GLY A 343 -24.04 20.17 9.27
CA GLY A 343 -25.31 19.50 9.55
C GLY A 343 -26.55 20.35 9.26
N ARG A 344 -26.42 21.50 8.59
CA ARG A 344 -27.52 22.35 8.15
C ARG A 344 -27.28 22.83 6.72
N VAL A 345 -28.37 23.13 6.02
CA VAL A 345 -28.32 23.77 4.70
C VAL A 345 -28.78 25.21 4.83
N ASP A 346 -27.85 26.16 4.75
CA ASP A 346 -28.14 27.57 4.92
C ASP A 346 -27.40 28.49 3.93
N SER A 347 -27.34 29.79 4.25
CA SER A 347 -26.71 30.79 3.39
C SER A 347 -25.18 30.65 3.34
N GLY A 348 -24.56 30.00 4.32
CA GLY A 348 -23.14 29.63 4.34
C GLY A 348 -22.81 28.68 3.19
N ASP A 349 -23.59 27.62 3.01
CA ASP A 349 -23.40 26.66 1.92
C ASP A 349 -23.53 27.33 0.55
N LEU A 350 -24.57 28.14 0.39
CA LEU A 350 -24.80 28.87 -0.85
C LEU A 350 -23.67 29.85 -1.16
N THR A 351 -23.05 30.43 -0.12
CA THR A 351 -21.89 31.30 -0.27
C THR A 351 -20.67 30.54 -0.76
N VAL A 352 -20.42 29.32 -0.26
CA VAL A 352 -19.34 28.46 -0.76
C VAL A 352 -19.52 28.14 -2.24
N VAL A 353 -20.73 27.71 -2.66
CA VAL A 353 -21.01 27.40 -4.07
C VAL A 353 -20.84 28.63 -4.96
N ARG A 354 -21.34 29.80 -4.53
CA ARG A 354 -21.20 31.05 -5.28
C ARG A 354 -19.74 31.47 -5.45
N ASN A 355 -18.94 31.37 -4.40
CA ASN A 355 -17.52 31.75 -4.44
C ASN A 355 -16.69 30.84 -5.34
N LEU A 356 -17.16 29.62 -5.60
CA LEU A 356 -16.51 28.65 -6.48
C LEU A 356 -17.20 28.54 -7.85
N SER A 357 -18.19 29.39 -8.14
CA SER A 357 -18.97 29.29 -9.38
C SER A 357 -18.12 29.50 -10.62
N VAL A 358 -18.48 28.83 -11.72
CA VAL A 358 -17.77 28.78 -13.00
C VAL A 358 -16.42 28.03 -12.92
N SER A 359 -16.17 27.29 -11.83
CA SER A 359 -14.97 26.46 -11.69
C SER A 359 -15.25 24.96 -11.87
N ILE A 360 -14.18 24.18 -12.01
CA ILE A 360 -14.21 22.71 -12.08
C ILE A 360 -13.65 22.17 -10.75
N PRO A 361 -14.28 21.15 -10.15
CA PRO A 361 -13.70 20.45 -9.00
C PRO A 361 -12.32 19.91 -9.32
N LYS A 362 -11.32 20.24 -8.49
CA LYS A 362 -9.94 19.76 -8.64
C LYS A 362 -9.41 19.05 -7.39
N ASP A 363 -10.20 19.04 -6.33
CA ASP A 363 -9.91 18.46 -5.03
C ASP A 363 -11.22 18.11 -4.31
N ALA A 364 -11.15 17.30 -3.26
CA ALA A 364 -12.32 16.85 -2.51
C ALA A 364 -13.11 18.00 -1.87
N THR A 365 -12.43 19.06 -1.42
CA THR A 365 -13.07 20.23 -0.81
C THR A 365 -13.97 20.96 -1.80
N ARG A 366 -13.47 21.23 -3.01
CA ARG A 366 -14.23 21.88 -4.08
C ARG A 366 -15.31 20.98 -4.66
N ALA A 367 -15.08 19.66 -4.70
CA ALA A 367 -16.07 18.71 -5.17
C ALA A 367 -17.37 18.73 -4.35
N ARG A 368 -17.32 19.11 -3.07
CA ARG A 368 -18.53 19.32 -2.26
C ARG A 368 -19.46 20.40 -2.84
N ALA A 369 -18.91 21.41 -3.52
CA ALA A 369 -19.69 22.50 -4.11
C ALA A 369 -20.31 22.15 -5.48
N ASP A 370 -19.88 21.07 -6.12
CA ASP A 370 -20.51 20.49 -7.32
C ASP A 370 -21.55 19.45 -6.87
N VAL A 371 -22.63 19.97 -6.28
CA VAL A 371 -23.68 19.22 -5.58
C VAL A 371 -24.46 18.30 -6.54
N ASN A 372 -24.57 18.69 -7.81
CA ASN A 372 -25.20 17.87 -8.86
C ASN A 372 -24.23 16.86 -9.52
N CYS A 373 -22.95 16.88 -9.16
CA CYS A 373 -21.90 16.04 -9.73
C CYS A 373 -21.79 16.16 -11.26
N SER A 374 -21.97 17.36 -11.81
CA SER A 374 -21.89 17.61 -13.26
C SER A 374 -20.46 17.71 -13.77
N GLY A 375 -19.49 17.94 -12.88
CA GLY A 375 -18.12 18.29 -13.23
C GLY A 375 -17.89 19.80 -13.40
N ARG A 376 -18.90 20.63 -13.10
CA ARG A 376 -18.80 22.09 -13.05
C ARG A 376 -19.58 22.61 -11.86
N ILE A 377 -19.01 23.60 -11.17
CA ILE A 377 -19.68 24.30 -10.08
C ILE A 377 -20.36 25.52 -10.68
N ASP A 378 -21.68 25.52 -10.78
CA ASP A 378 -22.42 26.59 -11.45
C ASP A 378 -23.78 26.93 -10.79
N SER A 379 -24.62 27.67 -11.51
CA SER A 379 -25.95 28.06 -11.03
C SER A 379 -26.88 26.88 -10.76
N GLY A 380 -26.64 25.73 -11.41
CA GLY A 380 -27.36 24.48 -11.15
C GLY A 380 -27.14 24.01 -9.71
N ASP A 381 -25.90 24.00 -9.23
CA ASP A 381 -25.58 23.66 -7.84
C ASP A 381 -26.19 24.65 -6.86
N GLY A 382 -26.06 25.95 -7.15
CA GLY A 382 -26.63 27.00 -6.33
C GLY A 382 -28.16 26.93 -6.23
N THR A 383 -28.83 26.42 -7.28
CA THR A 383 -30.27 26.18 -7.27
C THR A 383 -30.64 25.01 -6.37
N ILE A 384 -29.84 23.94 -6.36
CA ILE A 384 -30.04 22.79 -5.47
C ILE A 384 -29.87 23.20 -4.02
N VAL A 385 -28.76 23.86 -3.66
CA VAL A 385 -28.50 24.31 -2.29
C VAL A 385 -29.62 25.24 -1.80
N ARG A 386 -30.07 26.17 -2.65
CA ARG A 386 -31.19 27.06 -2.30
C ARG A 386 -32.50 26.30 -2.10
N GLY A 387 -32.79 25.31 -2.94
CA GLY A 387 -33.99 24.48 -2.82
C GLY A 387 -33.99 23.58 -1.59
N ALA A 388 -32.81 23.21 -1.10
CA ALA A 388 -32.62 22.43 0.12
C ALA A 388 -32.45 23.30 1.38
N SER A 389 -32.52 24.63 1.27
CA SER A 389 -32.33 25.53 2.41
C SER A 389 -33.32 25.24 3.53
N VAL A 390 -32.87 25.39 4.78
CA VAL A 390 -33.62 25.07 6.02
C VAL A 390 -33.76 23.56 6.29
N THR A 391 -33.19 22.70 5.45
CA THR A 391 -33.03 21.27 5.76
C THR A 391 -31.88 21.09 6.74
N ALA A 392 -32.04 20.18 7.71
CA ALA A 392 -31.03 19.88 8.70
C ALA A 392 -31.01 18.38 8.99
N VAL A 393 -29.89 17.88 9.52
CA VAL A 393 -29.80 16.49 9.95
C VAL A 393 -30.85 16.23 11.04
N PRO A 394 -31.62 15.13 10.96
CA PRO A 394 -32.57 14.78 12.00
C PRO A 394 -31.92 14.78 13.39
N SER A 395 -32.56 15.44 14.35
CA SER A 395 -32.19 15.33 15.76
C SER A 395 -32.45 13.88 16.21
N LYS A 396 -31.34 13.20 16.55
CA LYS A 396 -31.18 11.80 16.98
C LYS A 396 -32.30 10.78 16.73
#